data_AF-A0A3D2L2S0-F1
#
_entry.id   AF-A0A3D2L2S0-F1
#
_cell.length_a   1.000
_cell.length_b   1.000
_cell.length_c   1.000
_cell.angle_alpha   90.00
_cell.angle_beta   90.00
_cell.angle_gamma   90.00
#
_symmetry.space_group_name_H-M   'P 1'
#
loop_
_entity.id
_entity.type
_entity.pdbx_description
1 polymer ?
#
loop_
_entity_poly.entity_id
_entity_poly.type
_entity_poly.pdbx_seq_one_letter_code
_entity_poly.pdbx_strand_id
1 'polypeptide(L)'
;YVSIRGINSDLISATINGVRTPSPEDRRGVLLDGVPSDLLDGIEVQKSLTPDVDADTIGGVINLKTISAFDRDGQFIRAKVEGSYNELTEDVSPKATLTYSNVFGDKLGVAASINYQSLGIQAHNNET
;
A
#
# COMPACT_ATOMS: atom_id res chain seq x y z
N TYR A 1 2.92 6.65 -11.09
CA TYR A 1 2.02 5.93 -12.00
C TYR A 1 2.54 4.52 -12.23
N VAL A 2 1.68 3.51 -12.15
CA VAL A 2 2.04 2.10 -12.39
C VAL A 2 1.56 1.69 -13.77
N SER A 3 2.37 0.93 -14.53
CA SER A 3 1.97 0.30 -15.78
C SER A 3 2.01 -1.23 -15.64
N ILE A 4 0.98 -1.91 -16.13
CA ILE A 4 0.93 -3.37 -16.23
C ILE A 4 1.16 -3.73 -17.70
N ARG A 5 2.19 -4.53 -17.98
CA ARG A 5 2.51 -5.01 -19.34
C ARG A 5 2.68 -3.90 -20.41
N GLY A 6 3.13 -2.70 -20.00
CA GLY A 6 3.30 -1.56 -20.92
C GLY A 6 1.99 -0.91 -21.38
N ILE A 7 0.86 -1.28 -20.80
CA ILE A 7 -0.44 -0.65 -21.04
C ILE A 7 -0.47 0.71 -20.30
N ASN A 8 -1.12 1.70 -20.93
CA ASN A 8 -1.31 3.03 -20.35
C ASN A 8 -1.97 2.93 -18.95
N SER A 9 -1.46 3.70 -17.99
CA SER A 9 -1.95 3.73 -16.60
C SER A 9 -3.42 4.13 -16.46
N ASP A 10 -3.97 4.84 -17.45
CA ASP A 10 -5.38 5.22 -17.49
C ASP A 10 -6.31 4.04 -17.76
N LEU A 11 -5.78 2.90 -18.21
CA LEU A 11 -6.54 1.66 -18.42
C LEU A 11 -6.39 0.69 -17.24
N ILE A 12 -5.72 1.10 -16.18
CA ILE A 12 -5.51 0.35 -14.94
C ILE A 12 -6.37 0.99 -13.86
N SER A 13 -6.95 0.20 -12.96
CA SER A 13 -7.63 0.74 -11.78
C SER A 13 -6.97 0.25 -10.49
N ALA A 14 -7.06 1.07 -9.44
CA ALA A 14 -6.74 0.66 -8.08
C ALA A 14 -7.98 0.54 -7.23
N THR A 15 -7.93 -0.48 -6.38
CA THR A 15 -8.90 -0.71 -5.33
C THR A 15 -8.18 -0.86 -4.00
N ILE A 16 -8.81 -0.41 -2.91
CA ILE A 16 -8.42 -0.77 -1.55
C ILE A 16 -9.50 -1.72 -1.02
N ASN A 17 -9.11 -2.95 -0.66
CA ASN A 17 -10.03 -3.99 -0.23
C ASN A 17 -11.22 -4.20 -1.21
N GLY A 18 -10.97 -4.08 -2.51
CA GLY A 18 -12.01 -4.19 -3.54
C GLY A 18 -12.86 -2.94 -3.79
N VAL A 19 -12.68 -1.86 -3.01
CA VAL A 19 -13.35 -0.57 -3.24
C VAL A 19 -12.47 0.33 -4.09
N ARG A 20 -12.99 0.85 -5.21
CA ARG A 20 -12.24 1.74 -6.10
C ARG A 20 -11.76 2.99 -5.35
N THR A 21 -10.46 3.28 -5.46
CA THR A 21 -9.89 4.47 -4.85
C THR A 21 -10.20 5.71 -5.70
N PRO A 22 -10.64 6.83 -5.10
CA PRO A 22 -10.80 8.07 -5.84
C PRO A 22 -9.43 8.58 -6.31
N SER A 23 -9.35 8.99 -7.58
CA SER A 23 -8.15 9.59 -8.16
C SER A 23 -8.18 11.10 -7.92
N PRO A 24 -7.14 11.71 -7.32
CA PRO A 24 -7.12 13.17 -7.07
C PRO A 24 -6.97 14.04 -8.32
N GLU A 25 -6.65 13.45 -9.48
CA GLU A 25 -6.56 14.15 -10.77
C GLU A 25 -7.61 13.64 -11.76
N ASP A 26 -7.84 14.41 -12.84
CA ASP A 26 -8.60 14.05 -14.05
C ASP A 26 -8.00 12.85 -14.82
N ARG A 27 -7.01 12.17 -14.23
CA ARG A 27 -6.30 10.99 -14.73
C ARG A 27 -6.54 9.83 -13.76
N ARG A 28 -6.90 8.67 -14.30
CA ARG A 28 -7.18 7.41 -13.56
C ARG A 28 -5.94 6.71 -13.01
N GLY A 29 -4.82 7.43 -12.93
CA GLY A 29 -3.58 6.89 -12.38
C GLY A 29 -3.65 6.74 -10.86
N VAL A 30 -3.31 5.55 -10.38
CA VAL A 30 -3.21 5.25 -8.95
C VAL A 30 -2.09 6.11 -8.34
N LEU A 31 -2.45 7.09 -7.50
CA LEU A 31 -1.50 7.70 -6.58
C LEU A 31 -1.29 6.73 -5.42
N LEU A 32 -0.24 5.90 -5.52
CA LEU A 32 0.26 5.08 -4.41
C LEU A 32 0.94 5.93 -3.32
N ASP A 33 0.97 7.26 -3.48
CA ASP A 33 1.69 8.21 -2.62
C ASP A 33 1.01 8.42 -1.25
N GLY A 34 -0.25 8.03 -1.12
CA GLY A 34 -1.04 8.29 0.09
C GLY A 34 -1.25 7.10 1.03
N VAL A 35 -0.90 5.87 0.64
CA VAL A 35 -1.15 4.68 1.46
C VAL A 35 0.16 4.16 2.04
N PRO A 36 0.37 4.27 3.36
CA PRO A 36 1.56 3.72 4.00
C PRO A 36 1.63 2.22 3.75
N SER A 37 2.75 1.74 3.20
CA SER A 37 2.97 0.32 2.91
C SER A 37 2.90 -0.56 4.15
N ASP A 38 3.06 0.00 5.35
CA ASP A 38 2.92 -0.68 6.63
C ASP A 38 1.48 -0.94 7.07
N LEU A 39 0.51 -0.25 6.45
CA LEU A 39 -0.92 -0.52 6.65
C LEU A 39 -1.44 -1.55 5.64
N LEU A 40 -0.64 -1.89 4.63
CA LEU A 40 -0.96 -2.89 3.62
C LEU A 40 -0.42 -4.25 4.03
N ASP A 41 -1.30 -5.25 4.05
CA ASP A 41 -0.92 -6.65 4.23
C ASP A 41 -0.37 -7.23 2.91
N GLY A 42 -0.82 -6.70 1.76
CA GLY A 42 -0.32 -7.09 0.45
C GLY A 42 -0.85 -6.25 -0.71
N ILE A 43 -0.21 -6.41 -1.86
CA ILE A 43 -0.65 -5.85 -3.14
C ILE A 43 -0.96 -7.03 -4.07
N GLU A 44 -2.20 -7.13 -4.52
CA GLU A 44 -2.64 -8.13 -5.47
C GLU A 44 -2.77 -7.50 -6.86
N VAL A 45 -2.14 -8.10 -7.86
CA VAL A 45 -2.18 -7.61 -9.24
C VAL A 45 -2.92 -8.62 -10.10
N GLN A 46 -4.15 -8.27 -10.49
CA GLN A 46 -4.93 -9.07 -11.41
C GLN A 46 -4.75 -8.54 -12.84
N LYS A 47 -4.26 -9.43 -13.71
CA LYS A 47 -4.01 -9.13 -15.13
C LYS A 47 -5.10 -9.68 -16.05
N SER A 48 -6.17 -10.21 -15.46
CA SER A 48 -7.30 -10.84 -16.14
C SER A 48 -8.56 -10.03 -15.86
N LEU A 49 -9.43 -9.91 -16.85
CA LEU A 49 -10.74 -9.27 -16.69
C LEU A 49 -11.70 -10.28 -16.06
N THR A 50 -12.24 -9.93 -14.90
CA THR A 50 -13.26 -10.71 -14.19
C THR A 50 -14.59 -9.92 -14.16
N PRO A 51 -15.75 -10.56 -13.98
CA PRO A 51 -17.04 -9.87 -14.08
C PRO A 51 -17.29 -8.82 -12.97
N ASP A 52 -16.51 -8.89 -11.89
CA ASP A 52 -16.55 -8.02 -10.72
C ASP A 52 -15.73 -6.73 -10.87
N VAL A 53 -14.99 -6.58 -11.97
CA VAL A 53 -14.20 -5.38 -12.26
C VAL A 53 -14.87 -4.52 -13.34
N ASP A 54 -14.82 -3.20 -13.17
CA ASP A 54 -15.43 -2.27 -14.11
C ASP A 54 -14.86 -2.44 -15.53
N ALA A 55 -15.73 -2.40 -16.53
CA ALA A 55 -15.39 -2.62 -17.94
C ALA A 55 -14.38 -1.60 -18.53
N ASP A 56 -14.10 -0.51 -17.81
CA ASP A 56 -13.11 0.50 -18.18
C ASP A 56 -11.67 0.08 -17.85
N THR A 57 -11.47 -1.00 -17.08
CA THR A 57 -10.16 -1.46 -16.61
C THR A 57 -9.62 -2.58 -17.49
N ILE A 58 -9.11 -2.22 -18.67
CA ILE A 58 -8.64 -3.19 -19.68
C ILE A 58 -7.19 -3.63 -19.43
N GLY A 59 -6.40 -2.83 -18.71
CA GLY A 59 -4.98 -3.07 -18.42
C GLY A 59 -4.69 -3.95 -17.19
N GLY A 60 -5.69 -4.17 -16.33
CA GLY A 60 -5.57 -4.92 -15.08
C GLY A 60 -5.90 -4.09 -13.84
N VAL A 61 -6.14 -4.77 -12.72
CA VAL A 61 -6.53 -4.18 -11.42
C VAL A 61 -5.41 -4.37 -10.42
N ILE A 62 -5.09 -3.31 -9.68
CA ILE A 62 -4.19 -3.35 -8.52
C ILE A 62 -5.06 -3.24 -7.27
N ASN A 63 -5.14 -4.31 -6.50
CA ASN A 63 -5.88 -4.35 -5.25
C ASN A 63 -4.93 -4.26 -4.06
N LEU A 64 -5.04 -3.17 -3.31
CA LEU A 64 -4.31 -2.92 -2.08
C LEU A 64 -5.10 -3.55 -0.93
N LYS A 65 -4.54 -4.58 -0.30
CA LYS A 65 -5.14 -5.25 0.86
C LYS A 65 -4.62 -4.58 2.13
N THR A 66 -5.50 -3.98 2.92
CA THR A 66 -5.10 -3.46 4.24
C THR A 66 -5.08 -4.59 5.27
N ILE A 67 -4.38 -4.39 6.38
CA ILE A 67 -4.48 -5.28 7.53
C ILE A 67 -5.95 -5.49 7.95
N SER A 68 -6.36 -6.76 8.06
CA SER A 68 -7.65 -7.15 8.62
C SER A 68 -7.44 -8.03 9.85
N ALA A 69 -8.32 -7.88 10.83
CA ALA A 69 -8.34 -8.74 12.01
C ALA A 69 -8.82 -10.16 11.68
N PHE A 70 -9.65 -10.32 10.66
CA PHE A 70 -10.24 -11.61 10.27
C PHE A 70 -9.30 -12.50 9.46
N ASP A 71 -8.17 -11.97 8.99
CA ASP A 71 -7.15 -12.76 8.29
C ASP A 71 -6.27 -13.57 9.26
N ARG A 72 -6.53 -13.45 10.57
CA ARG A 72 -5.73 -14.05 11.65
C ARG A 72 -6.63 -14.61 12.75
N ASP A 73 -6.26 -15.76 13.30
CA ASP A 73 -7.03 -16.39 14.37
C ASP A 73 -6.75 -15.73 15.72
N GLY A 74 -7.78 -15.12 16.31
CA GLY A 74 -7.74 -14.54 17.64
C GLY A 74 -6.89 -13.26 17.75
N GLN A 75 -6.18 -13.11 18.88
CA GLN A 75 -5.34 -11.95 19.13
C GLN A 75 -3.99 -12.07 18.43
N PHE A 76 -3.60 -11.03 17.70
CA PHE A 76 -2.35 -10.95 16.98
C PHE A 76 -1.60 -9.64 17.27
N ILE A 77 -0.31 -9.74 17.51
CA ILE A 77 0.59 -8.61 17.74
C ILE A 77 1.86 -8.83 16.94
N ARG A 78 2.31 -7.82 16.18
CA ARG A 78 3.55 -7.85 15.42
C ARG A 78 4.34 -6.58 15.62
N ALA A 79 5.61 -6.71 15.95
CA ALA A 79 6.58 -5.61 15.93
C ALA A 79 7.62 -5.86 14.83
N LYS A 80 8.00 -4.81 14.11
CA LYS A 80 9.00 -4.84 13.04
C LYS A 80 9.94 -3.65 13.23
N VAL A 81 11.24 -3.88 13.14
CA VAL A 81 12.27 -2.83 13.14
C VAL A 81 13.14 -3.04 11.91
N GLU A 82 13.40 -1.98 11.17
CA GLU A 82 14.17 -1.97 9.93
C GLU A 82 15.15 -0.81 9.97
N GLY A 83 16.35 -1.00 9.41
CA GLY A 83 17.30 0.07 9.16
C GLY A 83 17.75 -0.02 7.71
N SER A 84 17.60 1.08 6.96
CA SER A 84 18.06 1.17 5.57
C SER A 84 19.23 2.14 5.51
N TYR A 85 20.36 1.71 4.96
CA TYR A 85 21.50 2.57 4.69
C TYR A 85 21.44 3.05 3.24
N ASN A 86 21.52 4.35 3.03
CA ASN A 86 21.55 4.92 1.70
C ASN A 86 22.97 5.39 1.34
N GLU A 87 23.62 4.73 0.39
CA GLU A 87 24.99 5.06 -0.04
C GLU A 87 25.11 6.49 -0.60
N LEU A 88 24.03 7.05 -1.14
CA LEU A 88 23.99 8.41 -1.71
C LEU A 88 23.95 9.52 -0.65
N THR A 89 23.36 9.25 0.52
CA THR A 89 23.19 10.23 1.60
C THR A 89 24.10 9.94 2.80
N GLU A 90 24.77 8.77 2.81
CA GLU A 90 25.51 8.22 3.96
C GLU A 90 24.68 8.14 5.26
N ASP A 91 23.34 8.13 5.12
CA ASP A 91 22.40 8.18 6.23
C ASP A 91 21.73 6.82 6.45
N VAL A 92 21.56 6.48 7.73
CA VAL A 92 20.72 5.36 8.15
C VAL A 92 19.30 5.87 8.41
N SER A 93 18.33 5.25 7.75
CA SER A 93 16.91 5.52 7.91
C SER A 93 16.28 4.39 8.74
N PRO A 94 16.16 4.55 10.07
CA PRO A 94 15.48 3.59 10.92
C PRO A 94 13.96 3.71 10.76
N LYS A 95 13.30 2.55 10.83
CA LYS A 95 11.86 2.40 10.76
C LYS A 95 11.39 1.38 11.80
N ALA A 96 10.31 1.69 12.51
CA ALA A 96 9.67 0.79 13.45
C ALA A 96 8.17 0.74 13.19
N THR A 97 7.60 -0.46 13.18
CA THR A 97 6.17 -0.70 12.97
C THR A 97 5.64 -1.60 14.08
N LEU A 98 4.49 -1.24 14.65
CA LEU A 98 3.73 -2.04 15.59
C LEU A 98 2.32 -2.26 15.05
N THR A 99 1.90 -3.51 14.93
CA THR A 99 0.57 -3.91 14.46
C THR A 99 -0.13 -4.73 15.53
N TYR A 100 -1.40 -4.44 15.76
CA TYR A 100 -2.28 -5.15 16.68
C TYR A 100 -3.59 -5.50 15.97
N SER A 101 -4.09 -6.72 16.15
CA SER A 101 -5.44 -7.08 15.75
C SER A 101 -6.08 -8.09 16.70
N ASN A 102 -7.40 -8.08 16.78
CA ASN A 102 -8.15 -9.06 17.55
C ASN A 102 -9.55 -9.26 16.96
N VAL A 103 -10.08 -10.48 17.10
CA VAL A 103 -11.46 -10.82 16.76
C VAL A 103 -12.22 -11.14 18.04
N PHE A 104 -13.33 -10.43 18.26
CA PHE A 104 -14.22 -10.61 19.39
C PHE A 104 -15.44 -11.44 18.98
N GLY A 105 -15.58 -12.63 19.60
CA GLY A 105 -16.73 -13.51 19.42
C GLY A 105 -17.01 -13.88 17.96
N ASP A 106 -15.96 -14.04 17.16
CA ASP A 106 -15.97 -14.40 15.73
C ASP A 106 -16.82 -13.48 14.83
N LYS A 107 -17.19 -12.29 15.31
CA LYS A 107 -18.15 -11.39 14.64
C LYS A 107 -17.62 -9.97 14.47
N LEU A 108 -16.77 -9.51 15.37
CA LEU A 108 -16.23 -8.15 15.33
C LEU A 108 -14.70 -8.19 15.36
N GLY A 109 -14.07 -7.76 14.28
CA GLY A 109 -12.62 -7.65 14.16
C GLY A 109 -12.16 -6.21 14.30
N VAL A 110 -11.09 -5.98 15.06
CA VAL A 110 -10.41 -4.67 15.17
C VAL A 110 -8.94 -4.84 14.83
N ALA A 111 -8.41 -4.01 13.94
CA ALA A 111 -7.00 -3.97 13.59
C ALA A 111 -6.47 -2.53 13.60
N ALA A 112 -5.25 -2.34 14.09
CA ALA A 112 -4.56 -1.06 14.14
C ALA A 112 -3.06 -1.26 13.89
N SER A 113 -2.41 -0.30 13.25
CA SER A 113 -0.97 -0.31 13.02
C SER A 113 -0.40 1.09 13.13
N ILE A 114 0.76 1.20 13.79
CA ILE A 114 1.48 2.43 14.07
C ILE A 114 2.87 2.27 13.45
N ASN A 115 3.29 3.29 12.69
CA ASN A 115 4.62 3.33 12.09
C ASN A 115 5.37 4.60 12.52
N TYR A 116 6.68 4.44 12.74
CA TYR A 116 7.63 5.52 12.93
C TYR A 116 8.77 5.33 11.93
N GLN A 117 9.09 6.38 11.16
CA GLN A 117 10.17 6.36 10.19
C GLN A 117 10.96 7.66 10.24
N SER A 118 12.29 7.55 10.35
CA SER A 118 13.20 8.68 10.18
C SER A 118 13.84 8.57 8.80
N LEU A 119 13.66 9.60 7.97
CA LEU A 119 14.24 9.70 6.63
C LEU A 119 15.37 10.73 6.67
N GLY A 120 16.60 10.30 6.38
CA GLY A 120 17.71 11.21 6.11
C GLY A 120 17.55 11.79 4.71
N ILE A 121 16.96 12.99 4.60
CA ILE A 121 16.89 13.73 3.33
C ILE A 121 17.94 14.84 3.36
N GLN A 122 19.07 14.64 2.69
CA GLN A 122 19.90 15.74 2.23
C GLN A 122 19.59 16.05 0.77
N ALA A 123 18.92 17.17 0.53
CA ALA A 123 18.74 17.72 -0.80
C ALA A 123 19.95 18.62 -1.13
N HIS A 124 20.91 18.11 -1.90
CA HIS A 124 21.85 18.98 -2.60
C HIS A 124 21.14 19.54 -3.83
N ASN A 125 20.52 20.71 -3.66
CA ASN A 125 19.99 21.48 -4.77
C ASN A 125 21.16 22.27 -5.37
N ASN A 126 21.87 21.69 -6.35
CA ASN A 126 22.88 22.41 -7.11
C ASN A 126 22.24 22.94 -8.39
N GLU A 127 21.58 24.09 -8.29
CA GLU A 127 21.39 24.96 -9.45
C GLU A 127 22.70 25.71 -9.70
N THR A 128 23.29 25.53 -10.87
CA THR A 128 24.21 26.49 -11.49
C THR A 128 23.82 26.64 -12.95
#